data_AF-A0AAE5SB75-F1
#
_entry.id   AF-A0AAE5SB75-F1
#
_cell.length_a   1.000
_cell.length_b   1.000
_cell.length_c   1.000
_cell.angle_alpha   90.00
_cell.angle_beta   90.00
_cell.angle_gamma   90.00
#
_symmetry.space_group_name_H-M   'P 1'
#
loop_
_entity.id
_entity.type
_entity.pdbx_description
1 polymer ?
#
loop_
_entity_poly.entity_id
_entity_poly.type
_entity_poly.pdbx_seq_one_letter_code
_entity_poly.pdbx_strand_id
1 'polypeptide(L)'
;MALTQKQRDERTALKRQKAREEELRLRVRPGTKQALSELMEWAEIEEQAEAMTLMVHHLHALGPAEAIRFLQVPRHEITVSKSVALEFHRKTMLMIRRDSGEEVIEPLPATIRDASPE
;
A
#
# COMPACT_ATOMS: atom_id res chain seq x y z
N MET A 1 16.54 -48.73 20.99
CA MET A 1 15.16 -48.24 20.75
C MET A 1 15.24 -47.03 19.84
N ALA A 2 14.45 -46.97 18.77
CA ALA A 2 14.39 -45.79 17.92
C ALA A 2 13.75 -44.62 18.69
N LEU A 3 14.32 -43.43 18.58
CA LEU A 3 13.76 -42.20 19.18
C LEU A 3 12.30 -42.02 18.75
N THR A 4 11.43 -41.73 19.72
CA THR A 4 10.03 -41.40 19.46
C THR A 4 9.92 -40.06 18.72
N GLN A 5 8.83 -39.83 17.98
CA GLN A 5 8.62 -38.60 17.22
C GLN A 5 8.73 -37.36 18.12
N LYS A 6 8.13 -37.42 19.31
CA LYS A 6 8.17 -36.34 20.33
C LYS A 6 9.60 -35.98 20.75
N GLN A 7 10.46 -36.97 20.97
CA GLN A 7 11.87 -36.74 21.35
C GLN A 7 12.69 -36.12 20.20
N ARG A 8 12.34 -36.41 18.94
CA ARG A 8 12.97 -35.81 17.76
C ARG A 8 12.55 -34.35 17.60
N ASP A 9 11.26 -34.06 17.81
CA ASP A 9 10.72 -32.70 17.74
C ASP A 9 11.31 -31.82 18.84
N GLU A 10 11.38 -32.32 20.08
CA GLU A 10 12.03 -31.64 21.21
C GLU A 10 13.51 -31.38 20.96
N ARG A 11 14.26 -32.36 20.43
CA ARG A 11 15.67 -32.18 20.08
C ARG A 11 15.87 -31.14 18.99
N THR A 12 14.96 -31.06 18.03
CA THR A 12 15.00 -30.06 16.96
C THR A 12 14.65 -28.68 17.49
N ALA A 13 13.62 -28.54 18.32
CA ALA A 13 13.26 -27.29 18.99
C ALA A 13 14.42 -26.74 19.85
N LEU A 14 15.10 -27.61 20.62
CA LEU A 14 16.27 -27.22 21.42
C LEU A 14 17.43 -26.71 20.55
N LYS A 15 17.64 -27.28 19.36
CA LYS A 15 18.67 -26.80 18.43
C LYS A 15 18.33 -25.41 17.90
N ARG A 16 17.08 -25.18 17.49
CA ARG A 16 16.60 -23.86 17.01
C ARG A 16 16.73 -22.79 18.09
N GLN A 17 16.33 -23.11 19.33
CA GLN A 17 16.47 -22.20 20.47
C GLN A 17 17.94 -21.85 20.75
N LYS A 18 18.85 -22.83 20.69
CA LYS A 18 20.29 -22.57 20.86
C LYS A 18 20.87 -21.68 19.76
N ALA A 19 20.39 -21.85 18.53
CA ALA A 19 20.77 -21.01 17.39
C ALA A 19 20.10 -19.63 17.39
N ARG A 20 19.19 -19.36 18.34
CA ARG A 20 18.34 -18.15 18.38
C ARG A 20 17.58 -17.93 17.06
N GLU A 21 17.23 -19.03 16.41
CA GLU A 21 16.42 -18.99 15.19
C GLU A 21 15.01 -18.53 15.56
N GLU A 22 14.55 -17.47 14.89
CA GLU A 22 13.18 -17.00 14.96
C GLU A 22 12.45 -17.37 13.67
N GLU A 23 11.23 -17.91 13.80
CA GLU A 23 10.42 -18.29 12.65
C GLU A 23 9.69 -17.07 12.08
N LEU A 24 10.08 -16.64 10.88
CA LEU A 24 9.40 -15.57 10.15
C LEU A 24 8.27 -16.15 9.28
N ARG A 25 7.01 -15.98 9.72
CA ARG A 25 5.83 -16.40 8.96
C ARG A 25 5.20 -15.23 8.20
N LEU A 26 5.22 -15.29 6.88
CA LEU A 26 4.63 -14.27 6.02
C LEU A 26 3.48 -14.85 5.18
N ARG A 27 2.29 -14.26 5.28
CA ARG A 27 1.17 -14.55 4.38
C ARG A 27 1.14 -13.49 3.27
N VAL A 28 1.24 -13.93 2.02
CA VAL A 28 1.34 -13.05 0.86
C VAL A 28 0.14 -13.18 -0.07
N ARG A 29 -0.22 -12.09 -0.75
CA ARG A 29 -1.20 -12.08 -1.85
C ARG A 29 -0.53 -12.56 -3.16
N PRO A 30 -1.31 -12.99 -4.17
CA PRO A 30 -0.75 -13.49 -5.44
C PRO A 30 0.25 -12.53 -6.11
N GLY A 31 -0.03 -11.22 -6.12
CA GLY A 31 0.88 -10.24 -6.71
C GLY A 31 2.26 -10.17 -6.03
N THR A 32 2.31 -10.21 -4.69
CA THR A 32 3.57 -10.27 -3.96
C THR A 32 4.31 -11.58 -4.21
N LYS A 33 3.59 -12.70 -4.31
CA LYS A 33 4.17 -14.00 -4.63
C LYS A 33 4.80 -14.00 -6.04
N GLN A 34 4.11 -13.41 -7.01
CA GLN A 34 4.61 -13.28 -8.38
C GLN A 34 5.89 -12.43 -8.42
N ALA A 35 5.89 -11.26 -7.77
CA ALA A 35 7.08 -10.41 -7.70
C ALA A 35 8.28 -11.14 -7.08
N LEU A 36 8.06 -11.94 -6.02
CA LEU A 36 9.11 -12.78 -5.44
C LEU A 36 9.63 -13.83 -6.44
N SER A 37 8.74 -14.48 -7.20
CA SER A 37 9.12 -15.46 -8.22
C SER A 37 9.94 -14.84 -9.36
N GLU A 38 9.58 -13.65 -9.82
CA GLU A 38 10.34 -12.91 -10.85
C GLU A 38 11.74 -12.54 -10.35
N LEU A 39 11.85 -12.05 -9.11
CA LEU A 39 13.15 -11.76 -8.49
C LEU A 39 14.03 -13.01 -8.37
N MET A 40 13.42 -14.15 -8.01
CA MET A 40 14.10 -15.44 -7.93
C MET A 40 14.59 -15.90 -9.31
N GLU A 41 13.77 -15.75 -10.35
CA GLU A 41 14.15 -16.09 -11.73
C GLU A 41 15.34 -15.26 -12.21
N TRP A 42 15.33 -13.95 -11.96
CA TRP A 42 16.45 -13.07 -12.34
C TRP A 42 17.75 -13.38 -11.60
N ALA A 43 17.65 -13.88 -10.38
CA ALA A 43 18.79 -14.23 -9.55
C ALA A 43 19.19 -15.71 -9.66
N GLU A 44 18.48 -16.51 -10.46
CA GLU A 44 18.65 -17.97 -10.57
C GLU A 44 18.55 -18.70 -9.22
N ILE A 45 17.63 -18.26 -8.35
CA ILE A 45 17.42 -18.83 -7.01
C ILE A 45 16.18 -19.73 -7.01
N GLU A 46 16.32 -20.98 -6.57
CA GLU A 46 15.20 -21.93 -6.48
C GLU A 46 14.42 -21.80 -5.16
N GLU A 47 15.10 -21.42 -4.08
CA GLU A 47 14.53 -21.41 -2.73
C GLU A 47 14.09 -20.03 -2.27
N GLN A 48 12.80 -19.91 -1.90
CA GLN A 48 12.22 -18.63 -1.44
C GLN A 48 12.91 -18.08 -0.19
N ALA A 49 13.25 -18.97 0.75
CA ALA A 49 13.90 -18.57 2.00
C ALA A 49 15.30 -17.99 1.77
N GLU A 50 16.03 -18.53 0.79
CA GLU A 50 17.33 -18.04 0.37
C GLU A 50 17.21 -16.65 -0.28
N ALA A 51 16.31 -16.50 -1.25
CA ALA A 51 16.04 -15.21 -1.88
C ALA A 51 15.70 -14.13 -0.85
N MET A 52 14.81 -14.43 0.11
CA MET A 52 14.45 -13.49 1.17
C MET A 52 15.65 -13.13 2.06
N THR A 53 16.49 -14.10 2.42
CA THR A 53 17.68 -13.88 3.24
C THR A 53 18.70 -12.99 2.52
N LEU A 54 18.96 -13.27 1.23
CA LEU A 54 19.86 -12.48 0.40
C LEU A 54 19.33 -11.06 0.21
N MET A 55 18.04 -10.87 -0.03
CA MET A 55 17.44 -9.54 -0.14
C MET A 55 17.65 -8.71 1.13
N VAL A 56 17.44 -9.29 2.32
CA VAL A 56 17.66 -8.61 3.60
C VAL A 56 19.13 -8.21 3.75
N HIS A 57 20.06 -9.12 3.44
CA HIS A 57 21.51 -8.85 3.55
C HIS A 57 21.99 -7.79 2.55
N HIS A 58 21.59 -7.89 1.28
CA HIS A 58 21.97 -6.93 0.26
C HIS A 58 21.37 -5.56 0.53
N LEU A 59 20.10 -5.49 0.93
CA LEU A 59 19.47 -4.22 1.31
C LEU A 59 20.19 -3.58 2.50
N HIS A 60 20.55 -4.36 3.52
CA HIS A 60 21.30 -3.86 4.67
C HIS A 60 22.71 -3.37 4.27
N ALA A 61 23.37 -4.05 3.33
CA ALA A 61 24.70 -3.69 2.84
C ALA A 61 24.74 -2.33 2.10
N LEU A 62 23.61 -1.84 1.57
CA LEU A 62 23.51 -0.51 0.98
C LEU A 62 23.61 0.64 2.01
N GLY A 63 23.48 0.32 3.30
CA GLY A 63 23.45 1.31 4.37
C GLY A 63 22.09 2.01 4.52
N PRO A 64 21.88 2.73 5.63
CA PRO A 64 20.55 3.18 6.04
C PRO A 64 19.90 4.17 5.06
N ALA A 65 20.67 5.10 4.50
CA ALA A 65 20.13 6.14 3.62
C ALA A 65 19.53 5.55 2.34
N GLU A 66 20.24 4.62 1.71
CA GLU A 66 19.80 3.97 0.47
C GLU A 66 18.76 2.89 0.75
N ALA A 67 18.93 2.08 1.80
CA ALA A 67 17.96 1.05 2.18
C ALA A 67 16.55 1.65 2.43
N ILE A 68 16.46 2.82 3.06
CA ILE A 68 15.19 3.50 3.34
C ILE A 68 14.42 3.82 2.05
N ARG A 69 15.10 4.14 0.95
CA ARG A 69 14.43 4.46 -0.33
C ARG A 69 13.61 3.28 -0.87
N PHE A 70 14.06 2.05 -0.64
CA PHE A 70 13.36 0.82 -1.07
C PHE A 70 12.26 0.38 -0.11
N LEU A 71 12.30 0.82 1.15
CA LEU A 71 11.30 0.49 2.18
C LEU A 71 10.20 1.56 2.30
N GLN A 72 10.38 2.70 1.66
CA GLN A 72 9.35 3.73 1.59
C GLN A 72 8.38 3.45 0.44
N VAL A 73 7.07 3.48 0.73
CA VAL A 73 6.05 3.50 -0.33
C VAL A 73 6.27 4.75 -1.16
N PRO A 74 6.39 4.66 -2.50
CA PRO A 74 6.58 5.83 -3.35
C PRO A 74 5.42 6.80 -3.16
N ARG A 75 5.70 7.91 -2.49
CA ARG A 75 4.77 9.03 -2.40
C ARG A 75 4.85 9.77 -3.72
N HIS A 76 3.79 9.68 -4.52
CA HIS A 76 3.65 10.53 -5.69
C HIS A 76 3.27 11.93 -5.18
N GLU A 77 4.27 12.81 -5.07
CA GLU A 77 4.01 14.21 -4.77
C GLU A 77 3.50 14.89 -6.05
N ILE A 78 2.19 15.18 -6.09
CA ILE A 78 1.59 15.93 -7.20
C ILE A 78 1.98 17.40 -7.02
N THR A 79 3.04 17.82 -7.70
CA THR A 79 3.42 19.23 -7.77
C THR A 79 2.73 19.88 -8.97
N VAL A 80 1.76 20.76 -8.72
CA VAL A 80 1.15 21.57 -9.79
C VAL A 80 2.13 22.65 -10.21
N SER A 81 2.45 22.72 -11.51
CA SER A 81 3.36 23.75 -12.02
C SER A 81 2.74 25.15 -11.90
N LYS A 82 3.59 26.18 -11.77
CA LYS A 82 3.12 27.58 -11.68
C LYS A 82 2.27 27.99 -12.88
N SER A 83 2.59 27.49 -14.08
CA SER A 83 1.82 27.77 -15.29
C SER A 83 0.41 27.18 -15.22
N VAL A 84 0.28 25.93 -14.78
CA VAL A 84 -1.02 25.26 -14.62
C VAL A 84 -1.84 25.94 -13.52
N ALA A 85 -1.23 26.30 -12.40
CA ALA A 85 -1.91 27.04 -11.33
C ALA A 85 -2.43 28.41 -11.80
N LEU A 86 -1.63 29.13 -12.59
CA LEU A 86 -2.01 30.42 -13.16
C LEU A 86 -3.14 30.28 -14.19
N GLU A 87 -3.07 29.28 -15.06
CA GLU A 87 -4.12 29.03 -16.05
C GLU A 87 -5.44 28.66 -15.37
N PHE A 88 -5.39 27.77 -14.36
CA PHE A 88 -6.54 27.41 -13.54
C PHE A 88 -7.16 28.65 -12.91
N HIS A 89 -6.36 29.47 -12.21
CA HIS A 89 -6.85 30.70 -11.57
C HIS A 89 -7.53 31.65 -12.58
N ARG A 90 -6.93 31.88 -13.75
CA ARG A 90 -7.51 32.73 -14.80
C ARG A 90 -8.86 32.21 -15.30
N LYS A 91 -8.96 30.91 -15.59
CA LYS A 91 -10.20 30.28 -16.05
C LYS A 91 -11.29 30.34 -14.98
N THR A 92 -10.95 30.06 -13.71
CA THR A 92 -11.87 30.20 -12.58
C THR A 92 -12.43 31.62 -12.47
N MET A 93 -11.57 32.65 -12.57
CA MET A 93 -12.03 34.04 -12.51
C MET A 93 -12.93 34.44 -13.68
N LEU A 94 -12.72 33.87 -14.88
CA LEU A 94 -13.61 34.09 -16.02
C LEU A 94 -14.98 33.43 -15.80
N MET A 95 -15.02 32.22 -15.24
CA MET A 95 -16.26 31.52 -14.92
C MET A 95 -17.07 32.27 -13.85
N ILE A 96 -16.43 32.70 -12.75
CA ILE A 96 -17.08 33.49 -11.69
C ILE A 96 -17.67 34.80 -12.22
N ARG A 97 -17.01 35.44 -13.19
CA ARG A 97 -17.55 36.66 -13.81
C ARG A 97 -18.70 36.40 -14.77
N ARG A 98 -18.76 35.21 -15.36
CA ARG A 98 -19.77 34.85 -16.35
C ARG A 98 -21.07 34.38 -15.69
N ASP A 99 -20.99 33.87 -14.47
CA ASP A 99 -22.12 33.36 -13.72
C ASP A 99 -22.17 34.07 -12.36
N SER A 100 -23.06 35.05 -12.21
CA SER A 100 -23.17 35.90 -11.01
C SER A 100 -23.71 35.17 -9.78
N GLY A 101 -24.08 33.89 -9.90
CA GLY A 101 -24.50 33.04 -8.79
C GLY A 101 -25.85 33.41 -8.17
N GLU A 102 -26.60 34.34 -8.78
CA GLU A 102 -27.98 34.62 -8.38
C GLU A 102 -28.93 33.59 -8.99
N GLU A 103 -28.84 32.34 -8.53
CA GLU A 103 -30.00 31.46 -8.57
C GLU A 103 -30.92 31.85 -7.41
N VAL A 104 -31.91 32.70 -7.67
CA VAL A 104 -33.01 32.94 -6.74
C VAL A 104 -33.83 31.65 -6.71
N ILE A 105 -33.59 30.80 -5.71
CA ILE A 105 -34.44 29.64 -5.45
C ILE A 105 -35.73 30.16 -4.83
N GLU A 106 -36.75 30.35 -5.66
CA GLU A 106 -38.09 30.68 -5.17
C GLU A 106 -38.58 29.54 -4.25
N PRO A 107 -39.14 29.84 -3.07
CA PRO A 107 -39.63 28.80 -2.18
C PRO A 107 -40.77 28.04 -2.86
N LEU A 108 -40.66 26.70 -2.89
CA LEU A 108 -41.70 25.84 -3.44
C LEU A 108 -43.05 26.19 -2.79
N PRO A 109 -44.11 26.42 -3.57
CA PRO A 109 -45.40 26.79 -3.01
C PRO A 109 -45.88 25.69 -2.07
N ALA A 110 -46.16 26.07 -0.82
CA ALA A 110 -46.77 25.18 0.14
C ALA A 110 -48.08 24.66 -0.48
N THR A 111 -48.10 23.38 -0.83
CA THR A 111 -49.32 22.73 -1.30
C THR A 111 -50.30 22.78 -0.14
N ILE A 112 -51.25 23.71 -0.21
CA ILE A 112 -52.39 23.77 0.69
C ILE A 112 -53.14 22.45 0.48
N ARG A 113 -52.95 21.49 1.39
CA ARG A 113 -53.83 20.35 1.55
C ARG A 113 -55.10 20.85 2.23
N ASP A 114 -56.04 21.31 1.44
CA ASP A 114 -57.46 21.45 1.78
C ASP A 114 -58.21 21.32 0.45
N ALA A 115 -59.31 20.58 0.28
CA ALA A 115 -60.17 19.89 1.22
C ALA A 115 -60.88 18.75 0.46
N SER A 116 -61.20 17.67 1.16
CA SER A 116 -62.19 16.69 0.71
C SER A 116 -63.58 17.31 0.82
N PRO A 117 -64.45 17.27 -0.21
CA PRO A 117 -65.86 17.47 0.01
C PRO A 117 -66.54 16.13 0.33
N GLU A 118 -67.51 16.20 1.24
CA GLU A 118 -68.51 15.17 1.55
C GLU A 118 -69.44 14.88 0.37
#